data_AF-A5KS70-F1
#
_entry.id   AF-A5KS70-F1
#
_cell.length_a   1.000
_cell.length_b   1.000
_cell.length_c   1.000
_cell.angle_alpha   90.00
_cell.angle_beta   90.00
_cell.angle_gamma   90.00
#
_symmetry.space_group_name_H-M   'P 1'
#
loop_
_entity.id
_entity.type
_entity.pdbx_description
1 polymer ?
#
loop_
_entity_poly.entity_id
_entity_poly.type
_entity_poly.pdbx_seq_one_letter_code
_entity_poly.pdbx_strand_id
1 'polypeptide(L)'
;MMARSKLPEAWHLKSIRPTPGSVMHGPPTVHASTHADGGSDPVTPVAIGAVTVTGGGKETAAAGAASGANTTVNLTNGNVQVLTLNASTTLAFSGATNGAACSLSLYLKQDATGSRVITWPSSVKWPNGVAPTLSTGANKIDLVVLETLDGGTTWFGALAGADYR
;
A
#
# COMPACT_ATOMS: atom_id res chain seq x y z
N MET A 1 -62.65 -70.81 -32.40
CA MET A 1 -61.64 -69.94 -33.03
C MET A 1 -62.14 -68.51 -32.93
N MET A 2 -61.32 -67.62 -32.34
CA MET A 2 -61.46 -66.16 -32.24
C MET A 2 -62.85 -65.54 -32.03
N ALA A 3 -63.01 -64.80 -30.92
CA ALA A 3 -63.11 -63.33 -30.93
C ALA A 3 -63.95 -62.78 -29.76
N ARG A 4 -63.28 -61.93 -28.97
CA ARG A 4 -63.69 -60.63 -28.39
C ARG A 4 -65.00 -60.49 -27.57
N SER A 5 -64.87 -59.57 -26.61
CA SER A 5 -65.92 -58.76 -25.95
C SER A 5 -66.32 -59.29 -24.55
N LYS A 6 -66.46 -58.48 -23.49
CA LYS A 6 -66.66 -57.01 -23.38
C LYS A 6 -65.99 -56.48 -22.10
N LEU A 7 -65.47 -55.25 -22.18
CA LEU A 7 -65.29 -54.35 -21.02
C LEU A 7 -66.65 -53.81 -20.57
N PRO A 8 -66.82 -53.45 -19.29
CA PRO A 8 -67.26 -52.08 -18.96
C PRO A 8 -66.44 -51.47 -17.80
N GLU A 9 -65.90 -50.26 -17.98
CA GLU A 9 -66.36 -48.97 -17.39
C GLU A 9 -65.97 -48.79 -15.91
N ALA A 10 -65.52 -47.65 -15.38
CA ALA A 10 -65.14 -46.36 -15.93
C ALA A 10 -64.45 -45.53 -14.81
N TRP A 11 -63.26 -44.99 -15.05
CA TRP A 11 -62.96 -43.56 -15.23
C TRP A 11 -63.21 -42.61 -14.04
N HIS A 12 -62.13 -42.04 -13.50
CA HIS A 12 -62.02 -40.60 -13.20
C HIS A 12 -60.55 -40.15 -13.34
N LEU A 13 -60.11 -39.88 -14.58
CA LEU A 13 -58.87 -39.16 -14.84
C LEU A 13 -59.23 -37.71 -15.17
N LYS A 14 -58.91 -36.78 -14.26
CA LYS A 14 -59.23 -35.36 -14.41
C LYS A 14 -58.30 -34.75 -15.47
N SER A 15 -58.91 -34.35 -16.57
CA SER A 15 -58.32 -33.69 -17.74
C SER A 15 -57.49 -32.45 -17.40
N ILE A 16 -56.24 -32.42 -17.88
CA ILE A 16 -55.57 -31.18 -18.32
C ILE A 16 -55.18 -31.39 -19.78
N ARG A 17 -55.97 -30.85 -20.71
CA ARG A 17 -55.55 -30.71 -22.10
C ARG A 17 -54.91 -29.33 -22.23
N PRO A 18 -53.71 -29.19 -22.82
CA PRO A 18 -53.17 -27.87 -23.11
C PRO A 18 -54.01 -27.22 -24.22
N THR A 19 -54.37 -25.94 -24.04
CA THR A 19 -55.01 -25.13 -25.07
C THR A 19 -54.05 -24.93 -26.26
N PRO A 20 -54.50 -25.11 -27.52
CA PRO A 20 -53.70 -24.76 -28.69
C PRO A 20 -53.43 -23.25 -28.69
N GLY A 21 -52.16 -22.86 -28.58
CA GLY A 21 -51.74 -21.44 -28.61
C GLY A 21 -50.79 -21.01 -27.49
N SER A 22 -50.51 -21.85 -26.50
CA SER A 22 -49.46 -21.54 -25.52
C SER A 22 -48.09 -21.72 -26.15
N VAL A 23 -47.44 -20.63 -26.58
CA VAL A 23 -45.98 -20.63 -26.77
C VAL A 23 -45.38 -20.88 -25.39
N MET A 24 -44.87 -22.10 -25.20
CA MET A 24 -43.96 -22.38 -24.10
C MET A 24 -42.75 -21.48 -24.33
N HIS A 25 -42.68 -20.32 -23.69
CA HIS A 25 -41.39 -19.66 -23.52
C HIS A 25 -40.52 -20.69 -22.79
N GLY A 26 -39.43 -21.11 -23.43
CA GLY A 26 -38.47 -22.01 -22.79
C GLY A 26 -38.10 -21.46 -21.42
N PRO A 27 -37.68 -22.35 -20.48
CA PRO A 27 -37.25 -21.88 -19.16
C PRO A 27 -36.27 -20.72 -19.35
N PRO A 28 -36.38 -19.61 -18.58
CA PRO A 28 -35.46 -18.50 -18.74
C PRO A 28 -34.04 -19.04 -18.65
N THR A 29 -33.22 -18.77 -19.66
CA THR A 29 -31.80 -19.05 -19.56
C THR A 29 -31.28 -18.15 -18.47
N VAL A 30 -31.12 -18.70 -17.27
CA VAL A 30 -30.36 -18.01 -16.23
C VAL A 30 -28.97 -17.77 -16.82
N HIS A 31 -28.50 -16.53 -16.78
CA HIS A 31 -27.09 -16.26 -16.98
C HIS A 31 -26.38 -17.04 -15.88
N ALA A 32 -25.82 -18.21 -16.21
CA ALA A 32 -24.93 -18.88 -15.31
C ALA A 32 -23.74 -17.94 -15.14
N SER A 33 -23.66 -17.24 -14.02
CA SER A 33 -22.39 -16.69 -13.60
C SER A 33 -21.42 -17.86 -13.52
N THR A 34 -20.33 -17.81 -14.29
CA THR A 34 -19.26 -18.83 -14.27
C THR A 34 -18.56 -18.93 -12.91
N HIS A 35 -18.96 -18.10 -11.98
CA HIS A 35 -18.45 -17.96 -10.65
C HIS A 35 -19.42 -18.69 -9.71
N ALA A 36 -18.91 -19.69 -9.01
CA ALA A 36 -19.66 -20.37 -7.95
C ALA A 36 -20.13 -19.35 -6.90
N ASP A 37 -21.22 -19.64 -6.21
CA ASP A 37 -21.72 -18.80 -5.12
C ASP A 37 -20.63 -18.73 -4.02
N GLY A 38 -19.90 -17.61 -3.95
CA GLY A 38 -18.72 -17.45 -3.09
C GLY A 38 -17.37 -17.77 -3.73
N GLY A 39 -17.29 -17.91 -5.06
CA GLY A 39 -16.06 -18.10 -5.81
C GLY A 39 -15.20 -16.85 -5.84
N SER A 40 -13.91 -17.01 -5.54
CA SER A 40 -12.89 -15.99 -5.82
C SER A 40 -12.40 -16.15 -7.25
N ASP A 41 -12.65 -15.15 -8.08
CA ASP A 41 -12.12 -15.11 -9.43
C ASP A 41 -10.61 -14.94 -9.35
N PRO A 42 -9.82 -15.75 -10.05
CA PRO A 42 -8.39 -15.53 -10.12
C PRO A 42 -8.17 -14.22 -10.88
N VAL A 43 -8.01 -13.12 -10.12
CA VAL A 43 -7.28 -11.98 -10.62
C VAL A 43 -5.85 -12.48 -10.81
N THR A 44 -5.43 -12.64 -12.06
CA THR A 44 -3.99 -12.72 -12.35
C THR A 44 -3.39 -11.46 -11.71
N PRO A 45 -2.31 -11.57 -10.92
CA PRO A 45 -1.74 -10.38 -10.32
C PRO A 45 -1.20 -9.51 -11.45
N VAL A 46 -2.02 -8.58 -11.95
CA VAL A 46 -1.51 -7.27 -12.34
C VAL A 46 -0.67 -6.85 -11.14
N ALA A 47 0.59 -6.50 -11.37
CA ALA A 47 1.40 -5.90 -10.34
C ALA A 47 0.71 -4.59 -9.91
N ILE A 48 -0.21 -4.66 -8.95
CA ILE A 48 -0.75 -3.50 -8.27
C ILE A 48 0.33 -3.11 -7.28
N GLY A 49 1.41 -2.49 -7.78
CA GLY A 49 2.66 -2.27 -7.04
C GLY A 49 2.50 -1.49 -5.73
N ALA A 50 1.34 -0.86 -5.49
CA ALA A 50 1.01 -0.13 -4.26
C ALA A 50 -0.12 -0.76 -3.42
N VAL A 51 -0.79 -1.83 -3.88
CA VAL A 51 -1.89 -2.47 -3.16
C VAL A 51 -1.51 -3.91 -2.84
N THR A 52 -0.82 -4.10 -1.72
CA THR A 52 -0.85 -5.40 -1.05
C THR A 52 -2.20 -5.50 -0.34
N VAL A 53 -3.01 -6.51 -0.67
CA VAL A 53 -4.39 -6.74 -0.16
C VAL A 53 -4.45 -7.04 1.36
N THR A 54 -3.41 -6.69 2.10
CA THR A 54 -3.28 -6.96 3.55
C THR A 54 -2.74 -5.75 4.33
N GLY A 55 -2.41 -4.61 3.69
CA GLY A 55 -1.78 -3.50 4.45
C GLY A 55 -1.51 -2.20 3.70
N GLY A 56 -2.46 -1.71 2.91
CA GLY A 56 -2.32 -0.41 2.23
C GLY A 56 -2.07 0.76 3.20
N GLY A 57 -1.20 1.70 2.79
CA GLY A 57 -0.90 2.94 3.53
C GLY A 57 0.22 2.85 4.58
N LYS A 58 0.98 1.75 4.63
CA LYS A 58 2.13 1.60 5.53
C LYS A 58 3.43 1.96 4.83
N GLU A 59 4.16 2.91 5.39
CA GLU A 59 5.54 3.18 5.04
C GLU A 59 6.48 2.09 5.61
N THR A 60 7.62 1.86 4.98
CA THR A 60 8.62 0.90 5.49
C THR A 60 9.64 1.65 6.34
N ALA A 61 9.74 1.29 7.61
CA ALA A 61 10.73 1.84 8.53
C ALA A 61 12.00 1.00 8.56
N ALA A 62 13.14 1.65 8.35
CA ALA A 62 14.44 1.07 8.61
C ALA A 62 14.62 0.86 10.11
N ALA A 63 15.41 -0.16 10.47
CA ALA A 63 15.85 -0.34 11.84
C ALA A 63 16.64 0.89 12.32
N GLY A 64 16.40 1.32 13.56
CA GLY A 64 17.09 2.47 14.12
C GLY A 64 18.60 2.25 14.19
N ALA A 65 19.38 3.28 13.82
CA ALA A 65 20.84 3.23 13.81
C ALA A 65 21.48 4.41 14.56
N ALA A 66 22.67 4.20 15.09
CA ALA A 66 23.50 5.29 15.61
C ALA A 66 24.22 6.00 14.45
N SER A 67 24.26 7.33 14.45
CA SER A 67 24.75 8.11 13.30
C SER A 67 26.27 8.10 13.14
N GLY A 68 27.03 7.95 14.23
CA GLY A 68 28.47 8.23 14.20
C GLY A 68 28.81 9.60 13.60
N ALA A 69 30.05 9.78 13.16
CA ALA A 69 30.50 11.01 12.49
C ALA A 69 30.01 11.12 11.02
N ASN A 70 29.68 9.99 10.40
CA ASN A 70 29.22 9.91 9.02
C ASN A 70 28.17 8.81 8.91
N THR A 71 27.03 9.10 8.27
CA THR A 71 25.99 8.11 8.02
C THR A 71 25.40 8.29 6.63
N THR A 72 25.24 7.16 5.94
CA THR A 72 24.48 7.11 4.68
C THR A 72 23.07 6.59 4.97
N VAL A 73 22.08 7.41 4.68
CA VAL A 73 20.66 7.04 4.73
C VAL A 73 20.29 6.42 3.38
N ASN A 74 20.00 5.11 3.39
CA ASN A 74 19.70 4.36 2.18
C ASN A 74 18.20 4.02 2.10
N LEU A 75 17.52 4.56 1.08
CA LEU A 75 16.09 4.37 0.86
C LEU A 75 15.70 2.92 0.52
N THR A 76 16.65 2.06 0.13
CA THR A 76 16.37 0.63 -0.04
C THR A 76 15.96 -0.05 1.26
N ASN A 77 16.30 0.53 2.41
CA ASN A 77 15.97 0.01 3.73
C ASN A 77 14.58 0.48 4.21
N GLY A 78 13.93 1.36 3.45
CA GLY A 78 12.68 2.00 3.81
C GLY A 78 12.72 3.51 3.62
N ASN A 79 11.54 4.10 3.47
CA ASN A 79 11.35 5.55 3.35
C ASN A 79 11.14 6.23 4.70
N VAL A 80 11.03 5.47 5.80
CA VAL A 80 11.10 5.99 7.17
C VAL A 80 12.43 5.58 7.78
N GLN A 81 13.24 6.56 8.21
CA GLN A 81 14.59 6.36 8.70
C GLN A 81 14.71 6.93 10.10
N VAL A 82 15.33 6.19 11.01
CA VAL A 82 15.45 6.56 12.43
C VAL A 82 16.92 6.57 12.81
N LEU A 83 17.44 7.75 13.14
CA LEU A 83 18.83 7.93 13.56
C LEU A 83 18.91 8.45 14.99
N THR A 84 19.73 7.80 15.80
CA THR A 84 20.19 8.37 17.08
C THR A 84 21.52 9.07 16.85
N LEU A 85 21.53 10.39 17.05
CA LEU A 85 22.70 11.24 16.95
C LEU A 85 23.56 11.06 18.19
N ASN A 86 24.54 10.15 18.10
CA ASN A 86 25.56 9.91 19.15
C ASN A 86 26.87 10.68 18.91
N ALA A 87 26.95 11.40 17.79
CA ALA A 87 27.98 12.35 17.45
C ALA A 87 27.40 13.38 16.46
N SER A 88 28.05 14.54 16.33
CA SER A 88 27.78 15.43 15.21
C SER A 88 28.14 14.70 13.91
N THR A 89 27.22 14.68 12.96
CA THR A 89 27.28 13.75 11.83
C THR A 89 27.16 14.46 10.49
N THR A 90 27.82 13.92 9.47
CA THR A 90 27.58 14.29 8.07
C THR A 90 26.72 13.22 7.43
N LEU A 91 25.59 13.63 6.85
CA LEU A 91 24.69 12.72 6.16
C LEU A 91 25.08 12.57 4.69
N ALA A 92 24.73 11.43 4.12
CA ALA A 92 24.64 11.19 2.68
C ALA A 92 23.35 10.40 2.39
N PHE A 93 22.83 10.49 1.16
CA PHE A 93 21.62 9.78 0.73
C PHE A 93 21.93 8.84 -0.42
N SER A 94 21.32 7.65 -0.43
CA SER A 94 21.41 6.69 -1.52
C SER A 94 20.11 5.91 -1.69
N GLY A 95 19.99 5.17 -2.80
CA GLY A 95 18.84 4.30 -3.06
C GLY A 95 17.58 5.02 -3.56
N ALA A 96 17.65 6.33 -3.83
CA ALA A 96 16.58 7.03 -4.52
C ALA A 96 16.47 6.58 -5.98
N THR A 97 15.24 6.42 -6.47
CA THR A 97 14.98 5.95 -7.84
C THR A 97 14.88 7.13 -8.80
N ASN A 98 15.64 7.08 -9.89
CA ASN A 98 15.57 8.12 -10.92
C ASN A 98 14.24 8.05 -11.70
N GLY A 99 13.69 9.21 -12.06
CA GLY A 99 12.42 9.31 -12.79
C GLY A 99 11.18 9.01 -11.94
N ALA A 100 11.34 8.87 -10.61
CA ALA A 100 10.24 8.66 -9.68
C ALA A 100 10.37 9.61 -8.48
N ALA A 101 9.23 10.10 -7.98
CA ALA A 101 9.19 10.82 -6.72
C ALA A 101 9.53 9.85 -5.57
N CYS A 102 10.54 10.20 -4.78
CA CYS A 102 10.94 9.46 -3.60
C CYS A 102 10.86 10.39 -2.39
N SER A 103 10.01 10.06 -1.43
CA SER A 103 9.89 10.77 -0.16
C SER A 103 10.63 10.02 0.94
N LEU A 104 11.17 10.75 1.91
CA LEU A 104 11.94 10.24 3.05
C LEU A 104 11.50 10.98 4.32
N SER A 105 11.02 10.24 5.31
CA SER A 105 10.76 10.71 6.67
C SER A 105 11.95 10.34 7.56
N LEU A 106 12.69 11.34 8.04
CA LEU A 106 13.89 11.17 8.85
C LEU A 106 13.64 11.62 10.29
N TYR A 107 13.55 10.64 11.19
CA TYR A 107 13.50 10.84 12.63
C TYR A 107 14.92 10.96 13.18
N LEU A 108 15.22 12.11 13.78
CA LEU A 108 16.52 12.46 14.31
C LEU A 108 16.42 12.59 15.82
N LYS A 109 16.96 11.62 16.55
CA LYS A 109 16.95 11.61 18.01
C LYS A 109 18.32 12.05 18.55
N GLN A 110 18.36 13.08 19.37
CA GLN A 110 19.55 13.41 20.16
C GLN A 110 19.88 12.29 21.14
N ASP A 111 21.17 12.01 21.37
CA ASP A 111 21.58 11.11 22.45
C ASP A 111 21.25 11.67 23.85
N ALA A 112 21.67 10.96 24.90
CA ALA A 112 21.44 11.38 26.28
C ALA A 112 22.20 12.66 26.69
N THR A 113 23.11 13.16 25.85
CA THR A 113 23.83 14.43 26.07
C THR A 113 23.17 15.57 25.28
N GLY A 114 22.79 15.30 24.04
CA GLY A 114 22.26 16.27 23.12
C GLY A 114 23.32 17.12 22.42
N SER A 115 22.86 18.21 21.81
CA SER A 115 23.68 19.18 21.07
C SER A 115 24.51 18.59 19.92
N ARG A 116 24.04 17.49 19.32
CA ARG A 116 24.61 16.99 18.07
C ARG A 116 24.06 17.78 16.89
N VAL A 117 24.94 18.11 15.95
CA VAL A 117 24.57 18.84 14.74
C VAL A 117 24.71 17.94 13.51
N ILE A 118 23.93 18.25 12.48
CA ILE A 118 23.98 17.56 11.20
C ILE A 118 24.58 18.51 10.15
N THR A 119 25.59 18.02 9.46
CA THR A 119 26.05 18.59 8.19
C THR A 119 25.24 17.94 7.06
N TRP A 120 24.33 18.71 6.48
CA TRP A 120 23.48 18.27 5.37
C TRP A 120 24.26 18.29 4.04
N PRO A 121 24.04 17.32 3.14
CA PRO A 121 24.54 17.38 1.77
C PRO A 121 24.11 18.66 1.04
N SER A 122 24.96 19.16 0.14
CA SER A 122 24.65 20.32 -0.72
C SER A 122 23.52 20.07 -1.73
N SER A 123 23.19 18.79 -1.96
CA SER A 123 22.02 18.36 -2.73
C SER A 123 20.70 18.67 -2.03
N VAL A 124 20.70 18.89 -0.71
CA VAL A 124 19.50 19.28 0.03
C VAL A 124 19.26 20.79 -0.09
N LYS A 125 18.09 21.14 -0.58
CA LYS A 125 17.57 22.50 -0.72
C LYS A 125 16.53 22.74 0.36
N TRP A 126 16.76 23.81 1.12
CA TRP A 126 15.87 24.26 2.17
C TRP A 126 15.12 25.53 1.73
N PRO A 127 13.94 25.80 2.29
CA PRO A 127 13.27 27.09 2.13
C PRO A 127 14.22 28.24 2.45
N ASN A 128 14.33 29.20 1.54
CA ASN A 128 15.26 30.34 1.63
C ASN A 128 16.74 29.97 1.78
N GLY A 129 17.13 28.73 1.49
CA GLY A 129 18.51 28.25 1.56
C GLY A 129 19.03 28.01 2.98
N VAL A 130 18.17 28.00 4.00
CA VAL A 130 18.58 27.85 5.42
C VAL A 130 18.14 26.50 5.96
N ALA A 131 19.10 25.67 6.36
CA ALA A 131 18.81 24.41 7.04
C ALA A 131 18.10 24.63 8.38
N PRO A 132 17.19 23.74 8.79
CA PRO A 132 16.49 23.90 10.06
C PRO A 132 17.43 23.74 11.25
N THR A 133 17.15 24.50 12.32
CA THR A 133 17.77 24.29 13.62
C THR A 133 17.13 23.07 14.29
N LEU A 134 17.95 22.06 14.59
CA LEU A 134 17.51 20.88 15.33
C LEU A 134 17.44 21.16 16.83
N SER A 135 16.62 20.38 17.53
CA SER A 135 16.56 20.39 18.98
C SER A 135 17.89 19.93 19.57
N THR A 136 18.36 20.60 20.62
CA THR A 136 19.65 20.31 21.26
C THR A 136 19.52 19.57 22.58
N GLY A 137 18.30 19.44 23.12
CA GLY A 137 18.05 18.74 24.37
C GLY A 137 18.33 17.24 24.26
N ALA A 138 18.74 16.63 25.37
CA ALA A 138 18.92 15.18 25.45
C ALA A 138 17.63 14.44 25.07
N ASN A 139 17.77 13.36 24.30
CA ASN A 139 16.67 12.51 23.82
C ASN A 139 15.59 13.19 22.98
N LYS A 140 15.74 14.48 22.64
CA LYS A 140 14.78 15.17 21.79
C LYS A 140 14.78 14.61 20.38
N ILE A 141 13.59 14.52 19.80
CA ILE A 141 13.40 14.01 18.45
C ILE A 141 12.92 15.15 17.56
N ASP A 142 13.58 15.32 16.43
CA ASP A 142 13.14 16.17 15.32
C ASP A 142 12.72 15.27 14.14
N LEU A 143 11.70 15.70 13.40
CA LEU A 143 11.24 15.05 12.18
C LEU A 143 11.52 15.96 10.99
N VAL A 144 12.36 15.47 10.09
CA VAL A 144 12.65 16.12 8.82
C VAL A 144 12.04 15.29 7.70
N VAL A 145 11.36 15.95 6.77
CA VAL A 145 10.87 15.32 5.54
C VAL A 145 11.71 15.81 4.38
N LEU A 146 12.13 14.88 3.53
CA LEU A 146 12.91 15.11 2.32
C LEU A 146 12.19 14.49 1.13
N GLU A 147 12.18 15.17 0.00
CA GLU A 147 11.64 14.62 -1.25
C GLU A 147 12.58 14.88 -2.40
N THR A 148 12.73 13.90 -3.29
CA THR A 148 13.47 14.03 -4.55
C THR A 148 12.62 13.55 -5.71
N LEU A 149 12.82 14.17 -6.87
CA LEU A 149 12.18 13.80 -8.13
C LEU A 149 13.19 13.29 -9.17
N ASP A 150 14.49 13.34 -8.84
CA ASP A 150 15.61 13.19 -9.78
C ASP A 150 16.68 12.19 -9.29
N GLY A 151 16.22 11.13 -8.61
CA GLY A 151 17.10 10.06 -8.12
C GLY A 151 18.08 10.51 -7.03
N GLY A 152 17.75 11.58 -6.30
CA GLY A 152 18.54 12.10 -5.20
C GLY A 152 19.62 13.12 -5.60
N THR A 153 19.58 13.61 -6.84
CA THR A 153 20.45 14.71 -7.30
C THR A 153 20.09 16.01 -6.56
N THR A 154 18.79 16.25 -6.37
CA THR A 154 18.21 17.35 -5.60
C THR A 154 17.21 16.81 -4.60
N TRP A 155 17.32 17.25 -3.36
CA TRP A 155 16.34 16.97 -2.30
C TRP A 155 15.70 18.26 -1.83
N PHE A 156 14.38 18.30 -1.70
CA PHE A 156 13.66 19.39 -1.06
C PHE A 156 13.36 19.00 0.38
N GLY A 157 13.91 19.76 1.32
CA GLY A 157 13.80 19.47 2.75
C GLY A 157 12.84 20.40 3.47
N ALA A 158 12.13 19.87 4.45
CA ALA A 158 11.35 20.64 5.41
C ALA A 158 11.49 20.04 6.82
N LEU A 159 11.51 20.91 7.83
CA LEU A 159 11.31 20.49 9.21
C LEU A 159 9.80 20.31 9.42
N ALA A 160 9.37 19.07 9.62
CA ALA A 160 7.96 18.74 9.86
C ALA A 160 7.59 18.86 11.34
N GLY A 161 8.55 18.67 12.25
CA GLY A 161 8.35 18.87 13.67
C GLY A 161 9.66 18.82 14.45
N ALA A 162 9.66 19.44 15.62
CA ALA A 162 10.83 19.54 16.49
C ALA A 162 10.44 19.37 17.96
N ASP A 163 11.44 19.07 18.79
CA ASP A 163 11.38 19.00 20.25
C ASP A 163 10.42 17.94 20.83
N TYR A 164 10.13 16.88 20.07
CA TYR A 164 9.36 15.74 20.59
C TYR A 164 10.09 15.06 21.76
N ARG A 165 9.30 14.46 22.67
CA ARG A 165 9.78 13.77 23.88
C ARG A 165 9.81 12.26 23.71
#